data_AF-A0A2S6RW14-F1
#
_entry.id   AF-A0A2S6RW14-F1
#
_cell.length_a   1.000
_cell.length_b   1.000
_cell.length_c   1.000
_cell.angle_alpha   90.00
_cell.angle_beta   90.00
_cell.angle_gamma   90.00
#
_symmetry.space_group_name_H-M   'P 1'
#
loop_
_entity.id
_entity.type
_entity.pdbx_description
1 polymer ?
#
loop_
_entity_poly.entity_id
_entity_poly.type
_entity_poly.pdbx_seq_one_letter_code
_entity_poly.pdbx_strand_id
1 'polypeptide(L)'
;MKFKIIFTLFFFFSCFLPSLLTALGKTYAPEEGTFDRRKRIVIHPKCRLVKETIVPDDVICEYQSQRRGDKNKQIFLGAPGNTCQKEITCPVK
;
A
#
# COMPACT_ATOMS: atom_id res chain seq x y z
N MET A 1 -47.66 21.94 38.21
CA MET A 1 -46.36 21.29 38.56
C MET A 1 -45.71 20.51 37.41
N LYS A 2 -46.42 20.15 36.33
CA LYS A 2 -45.85 19.38 35.20
C LYS A 2 -44.82 20.17 34.35
N PHE A 3 -45.00 21.48 34.20
CA PHE A 3 -44.12 22.34 33.39
C PHE A 3 -42.69 22.49 33.96
N LYS A 4 -42.54 22.53 35.29
CA LYS A 4 -41.22 22.60 35.94
C LYS A 4 -40.38 21.34 35.68
N ILE A 5 -41.02 20.17 35.68
CA ILE A 5 -40.35 18.87 35.47
C ILE A 5 -39.84 18.76 34.03
N ILE A 6 -40.64 19.21 33.05
CA ILE A 6 -40.25 19.21 31.63
C ILE A 6 -39.04 20.13 31.41
N PHE A 7 -39.04 21.31 32.05
CA PHE A 7 -37.94 22.26 31.93
C PHE A 7 -36.64 21.73 32.55
N THR A 8 -36.74 21.07 33.71
CA THR A 8 -35.57 20.44 34.34
C THR A 8 -35.01 19.30 33.49
N LEU A 9 -35.87 18.48 32.86
CA LEU A 9 -35.44 17.34 32.06
C LEU A 9 -34.76 17.77 30.76
N PHE A 10 -35.26 18.85 30.14
CA PHE A 10 -34.64 19.45 28.96
C PHE A 10 -33.26 20.08 29.26
N PHE A 11 -33.14 20.77 30.40
CA PHE A 11 -31.87 21.36 30.83
C PHE A 11 -30.80 20.30 31.11
N PHE A 12 -31.17 19.22 31.81
CA PHE A 12 -30.28 18.07 32.01
C PHE A 12 -29.87 17.43 30.68
N PHE A 13 -30.80 17.22 29.75
CA PHE A 13 -30.48 16.60 28.46
C PHE A 13 -29.51 17.45 27.61
N SER A 14 -29.66 18.78 27.61
CA SER A 14 -28.75 19.68 26.90
C SER A 14 -27.33 19.69 27.46
N CYS A 15 -27.16 19.47 28.76
CA CYS A 15 -25.85 19.53 29.43
C CYS A 15 -25.02 18.26 29.22
N PHE A 16 -25.68 17.11 29.04
CA PHE A 16 -25.02 15.79 28.93
C PHE A 16 -24.82 15.28 27.50
N LEU A 17 -25.42 15.92 26.49
CA LEU A 17 -25.25 15.53 25.08
C LEU A 17 -23.87 15.82 24.45
N PRO A 18 -23.16 16.94 24.74
CA PRO A 18 -21.93 17.28 24.03
C PRO A 18 -20.74 16.36 24.36
N SER A 19 -20.78 15.64 25.49
CA SER A 19 -19.71 14.71 25.89
C SER A 19 -19.77 13.35 25.19
N LEU A 20 -20.91 12.98 24.58
CA LEU A 20 -21.06 11.72 23.84
C LEU A 20 -20.52 11.81 22.40
N LEU A 21 -20.57 13.00 21.79
CA LEU A 21 -20.16 13.25 20.40
C LEU A 21 -18.64 13.34 20.19
N THR A 22 -17.85 13.53 21.27
CA THR A 22 -16.39 13.60 21.20
C THR A 22 -15.70 12.23 21.17
N ALA A 23 -16.47 11.13 21.24
CA ALA A 23 -15.97 9.75 21.17
C ALA A 23 -15.89 9.19 19.73
N LEU A 24 -16.26 9.97 18.71
CA LEU A 24 -15.93 9.66 17.32
C LEU A 24 -14.40 9.82 17.18
N GLY A 25 -13.73 8.72 16.84
CA GLY A 25 -12.31 8.47 17.05
C GLY A 25 -11.37 9.64 16.71
N LYS A 26 -10.29 9.75 17.50
CA LYS A 26 -9.25 10.74 17.26
C LYS A 26 -8.61 10.50 15.89
N THR A 27 -8.86 11.39 14.94
CA THR A 27 -8.01 11.54 13.77
C THR A 27 -6.72 12.19 14.23
N TYR A 28 -5.72 11.38 14.57
CA TYR A 28 -4.37 11.87 14.82
C TYR A 28 -3.81 12.37 13.49
N ALA A 29 -3.42 13.64 13.44
CA ALA A 29 -2.58 14.13 12.36
C ALA A 29 -1.23 13.38 12.45
N PRO A 30 -0.63 12.97 11.31
CA PRO A 30 0.68 12.34 11.33
C PRO A 30 1.70 13.31 11.93
N GLU A 31 2.60 12.80 12.78
CA GLU A 31 3.63 13.59 13.46
C GLU A 31 4.47 14.39 12.46
N GLU A 32 4.75 15.65 12.79
CA GLU A 32 5.51 16.60 11.96
C GLU A 32 6.88 16.01 11.59
N GLY A 33 7.01 15.49 10.36
CA GLY A 33 8.24 14.93 9.82
C GLY A 33 8.12 13.55 9.14
N THR A 34 6.98 12.85 9.24
CA THR A 34 6.85 11.47 8.74
C THR A 34 6.35 11.32 7.30
N PHE A 35 5.93 12.41 6.64
CA PHE A 35 5.53 12.35 5.23
C PHE A 35 5.92 13.63 4.50
N ASP A 36 7.18 13.67 4.09
CA ASP A 36 7.72 14.72 3.24
C ASP A 36 6.96 14.71 1.90
N ARG A 37 6.08 15.71 1.66
CA ARG A 37 5.19 15.75 0.47
C ARG A 37 5.95 15.69 -0.86
N ARG A 38 7.26 15.97 -0.84
CA ARG A 38 8.16 15.89 -2.00
C ARG A 38 8.72 14.48 -2.22
N LYS A 39 8.73 13.63 -1.19
CA LYS A 39 9.23 12.25 -1.25
C LYS A 39 8.10 11.33 -1.71
N ARG A 40 7.79 11.38 -3.01
CA ARG A 40 6.87 10.42 -3.63
C ARG A 40 7.42 9.01 -3.38
N ILE A 41 6.65 8.17 -2.70
CA ILE A 41 6.95 6.74 -2.57
C ILE A 41 6.80 6.13 -3.98
N VAL A 42 7.92 5.87 -4.66
CA VAL A 42 7.92 5.25 -5.98
C VAL A 42 7.69 3.75 -5.81
N ILE A 43 6.49 3.29 -6.09
CA ILE A 43 6.16 1.85 -6.09
C ILE A 43 6.63 1.28 -7.43
N HIS A 44 7.71 0.49 -7.41
CA HIS A 44 8.21 -0.19 -8.59
C HIS A 44 7.38 -1.44 -8.90
N PRO A 45 6.96 -1.65 -10.17
CA PRO A 45 6.22 -2.86 -10.55
C PRO A 45 7.13 -4.10 -10.44
N LYS A 46 6.59 -5.17 -9.86
CA LYS A 46 7.28 -6.45 -9.73
C LYS A 46 6.96 -7.40 -10.88
N CYS A 47 7.95 -8.19 -11.26
CA CYS A 47 7.90 -9.22 -12.28
C CYS A 47 8.27 -10.57 -11.65
N ARG A 48 7.55 -11.63 -12.02
CA ARG A 48 7.77 -12.99 -11.50
C ARG A 48 8.41 -13.88 -12.55
N LEU A 49 9.33 -14.74 -12.12
CA LEU A 49 9.97 -15.71 -13.00
C LEU A 49 8.94 -16.74 -13.49
N VAL A 50 8.92 -16.96 -14.81
CA VAL A 50 8.10 -17.98 -15.48
C VAL A 50 8.96 -19.18 -15.86
N LYS A 51 10.12 -18.92 -16.46
CA LYS A 51 11.00 -19.94 -17.01
C LYS A 51 12.46 -19.54 -16.89
N GLU A 52 13.29 -20.51 -16.59
CA GLU A 52 14.74 -20.41 -16.61
C GLU A 52 15.25 -21.41 -17.63
N THR A 53 16.10 -20.94 -18.56
CA THR A 53 16.71 -21.77 -19.60
C THR A 53 18.22 -21.63 -19.50
N ILE A 54 18.90 -22.74 -19.19
CA ILE A 54 20.35 -22.80 -19.07
C ILE A 54 20.93 -23.14 -20.46
N VAL A 55 21.75 -22.24 -20.98
CA VAL A 55 22.49 -22.34 -22.24
C VAL A 55 23.98 -22.51 -21.88
N PRO A 56 24.83 -23.16 -22.71
CA PRO A 56 26.22 -23.46 -22.33
C PRO A 56 27.02 -22.25 -21.82
N ASP A 57 26.75 -21.06 -22.35
CA ASP A 57 27.45 -19.82 -22.02
C ASP A 57 26.58 -18.79 -21.28
N ASP A 58 25.28 -19.05 -21.06
CA ASP A 58 24.36 -18.06 -20.49
C ASP A 58 23.13 -18.68 -19.80
N VAL A 59 22.47 -17.88 -18.96
CA VAL A 59 21.20 -18.23 -18.33
C VAL A 59 20.14 -17.21 -18.75
N ILE A 60 19.10 -17.71 -19.41
CA ILE A 60 17.98 -16.91 -19.92
C ILE A 60 16.82 -17.02 -18.92
N CYS A 61 16.45 -15.89 -18.35
CA CYS A 61 15.33 -15.77 -17.42
C CYS A 61 14.13 -15.10 -18.11
N GLU A 62 12.99 -15.79 -18.16
CA GLU A 62 11.72 -15.23 -18.63
C GLU A 62 10.86 -14.77 -17.47
N TYR A 63 10.51 -13.48 -17.45
CA TYR A 63 9.71 -12.86 -16.42
C TYR A 63 8.35 -12.39 -16.94
N GLN A 64 7.30 -12.64 -16.17
CA GLN A 64 5.94 -12.14 -16.42
C GLN A 64 5.67 -10.90 -15.57
N SER A 65 5.16 -9.86 -16.23
CA SER A 65 4.67 -8.64 -15.59
C SER A 65 3.33 -8.91 -14.90
N GLN A 66 3.10 -8.29 -13.74
CA GLN A 66 1.80 -8.34 -13.06
C GLN A 66 0.70 -7.58 -13.84
N ARG A 67 1.08 -6.72 -14.80
CA ARG A 67 0.11 -5.97 -15.61
C ARG A 67 -0.51 -6.86 -16.68
N ARG A 68 -1.84 -6.83 -16.77
CA ARG A 68 -2.59 -7.58 -17.79
C ARG A 68 -2.27 -7.04 -19.19
N GLY A 69 -1.86 -7.92 -20.09
CA GLY A 69 -1.58 -7.61 -21.50
C GLY A 69 -0.11 -7.39 -21.85
N ASP A 70 0.78 -7.31 -20.85
CA ASP A 70 2.23 -7.22 -21.11
C ASP A 70 2.79 -8.58 -21.56
N LYS A 71 3.65 -8.54 -22.59
CA LYS A 71 4.43 -9.71 -23.02
C LYS A 71 5.50 -10.05 -21.98
N ASN A 72 5.86 -11.33 -21.90
CA ASN A 72 6.97 -11.79 -21.07
C ASN A 72 8.28 -11.11 -21.51
N LYS A 73 9.13 -10.80 -20.54
CA LYS A 73 10.45 -10.17 -20.77
C LYS A 73 11.54 -11.20 -20.55
N GLN A 74 12.52 -11.23 -21.45
CA GLN A 74 13.71 -12.08 -21.34
C GLN A 74 14.88 -11.26 -20.82
N ILE A 75 15.64 -11.84 -19.89
CA ILE A 75 16.86 -11.26 -19.32
C ILE A 75 17.98 -12.28 -19.45
N PHE A 76 19.13 -11.83 -19.91
CA PHE A 76 20.37 -12.58 -20.05
C PHE A 76 21.27 -12.24 -18.87
N LEU A 77 21.72 -13.24 -18.11
CA LEU A 77 22.57 -13.04 -16.93
C LEU A 77 24.07 -12.93 -17.29
N GLY A 78 24.47 -13.33 -18.49
CA GLY A 78 25.81 -13.16 -19.07
C GLY A 78 26.91 -13.99 -18.40
N ALA A 79 26.55 -14.98 -17.58
CA ALA A 79 27.51 -15.89 -16.97
C ALA A 79 26.88 -17.26 -16.63
N PRO A 80 27.50 -18.38 -17.04
CA PRO A 80 27.04 -19.71 -16.67
C PRO A 80 27.26 -19.92 -15.17
N GLY A 81 26.20 -20.26 -14.44
CA GLY A 81 26.23 -20.50 -12.99
C GLY A 81 25.43 -19.49 -12.14
N ASN A 82 24.95 -18.40 -12.73
CA ASN A 82 24.00 -17.52 -12.07
C ASN A 82 22.58 -18.10 -12.14
N THR A 83 21.80 -17.95 -11.07
CA THR A 83 20.41 -18.42 -11.01
C THR A 83 19.43 -17.26 -11.16
N CYS A 84 18.29 -17.53 -11.81
CA CYS A 84 17.23 -16.54 -11.91
C CYS A 84 16.59 -16.25 -10.54
N GLN A 85 16.39 -14.97 -10.21
CA GLN A 85 15.65 -14.59 -9.01
C GLN A 85 14.15 -14.83 -9.20
N LYS A 86 13.44 -15.30 -8.17
CA LYS A 86 11.99 -15.58 -8.27
C LYS A 86 11.15 -14.33 -8.54
N GLU A 87 11.52 -13.19 -7.94
CA GLU A 87 10.88 -11.90 -8.15
C GLU A 87 11.94 -10.84 -8.40
N ILE A 88 11.73 -10.01 -9.42
CA ILE A 88 12.57 -8.86 -9.73
C ILE A 88 11.71 -7.62 -9.92
N THR A 89 12.35 -6.45 -9.85
CA THR A 89 11.75 -5.23 -10.39
C THR A 89 11.63 -5.40 -11.90
N CYS A 90 10.43 -5.18 -12.45
CA CYS A 90 10.24 -5.28 -13.89
C CYS A 90 11.20 -4.32 -14.62
N PRO A 91 12.08 -4.82 -15.50
CA PRO A 91 12.97 -3.94 -16.25
C PRO A 91 12.13 -2.97 -17.06
N VAL A 92 12.53 -1.70 -17.12
CA VAL A 92 11.90 -0.73 -18.03
C VAL A 92 12.27 -1.16 -19.45
N LYS A 93 11.28 -1.22 -20.33
CA LYS A 93 11.46 -1.64 -21.71
C LYS A 93 12.26 -0.60 -22.48
#